data_AF-A0A2Z6ZV56-F1
#
_entry.id   AF-A0A2Z6ZV56-F1
#
_cell.length_a   1.000
_cell.length_b   1.000
_cell.length_c   1.000
_cell.angle_alpha   90.00
_cell.angle_beta   90.00
_cell.angle_gamma   90.00
#
_symmetry.space_group_name_H-M   'P 1'
#
loop_
_entity.id
_entity.type
_entity.pdbx_description
1 polymer ?
#
loop_
_entity_poly.entity_id
_entity_poly.type
_entity_poly.pdbx_seq_one_letter_code
_entity_poly.pdbx_strand_id
1 'polypeptide(L)' 'MQDYMGGCILTLTRVLMEGEYSDAIPLDGAKSGALNLHLKWTPQPIYRDS' A
#
# COMPACT_ATOMS: atom_id res chain seq x y z
N MET A 1 1.85 -24.55 9.95
CA MET A 1 2.73 -23.45 10.40
C MET A 1 2.75 -22.47 9.24
N GLN A 2 2.24 -21.26 9.43
CA GLN A 2 2.17 -20.29 8.33
C GLN A 2 3.46 -19.48 8.39
N ASP A 3 4.39 -19.79 7.50
CA ASP A 3 5.70 -19.14 7.45
C ASP A 3 5.53 -17.65 7.13
N TYR A 4 5.82 -16.80 8.11
CA TYR A 4 5.88 -15.36 7.92
C TYR A 4 7.13 -15.02 7.12
N MET A 5 6.95 -14.62 5.86
CA MET A 5 8.06 -14.29 4.97
C MET A 5 8.67 -12.91 5.24
N GLY A 6 7.93 -11.98 5.85
CA GLY A 6 8.38 -10.60 6.05
C GLY A 6 7.20 -9.62 6.02
N GLY A 7 7.47 -8.35 6.30
CA GLY A 7 6.46 -7.28 6.32
C GLY A 7 6.93 -6.04 5.57
N CYS A 8 6.03 -5.12 5.28
CA CYS A 8 6.37 -3.82 4.70
C CYS A 8 5.54 -2.72 5.34
N ILE A 9 6.15 -1.54 5.50
CA ILE A 9 5.47 -0.34 5.98
C ILE A 9 5.48 0.68 4.83
N LEU A 10 4.30 1.19 4.48
CA LEU A 10 4.13 2.18 3.41
C LEU A 10 3.32 3.38 3.90
N THR A 11 3.74 4.58 3.51
CA THR A 11 3.00 5.83 3.75
C THR A 11 2.01 6.10 2.62
N LEU A 12 0.70 6.03 2.93
CA LEU A 12 -0.38 6.27 1.95
C LEU A 12 -0.52 7.72 1.49
N THR A 13 0.14 8.68 2.14
CA THR A 13 0.12 10.10 1.74
C THR A 13 0.52 10.30 0.28
N ARG A 14 1.47 9.49 -0.23
CA ARG A 14 1.85 9.53 -1.66
C ARG A 14 0.69 9.14 -2.58
N VAL A 15 -0.05 8.09 -2.23
CA VAL A 15 -1.25 7.64 -2.96
C VAL A 15 -2.32 8.73 -2.97
N LEU A 16 -2.47 9.46 -1.86
CA LEU A 16 -3.43 10.56 -1.74
C LEU A 16 -3.04 11.78 -2.58
N MET A 17 -1.75 12.14 -2.60
CA MET A 17 -1.25 13.31 -3.32
C MET A 17 -1.16 13.09 -4.82
N GLU A 18 -0.72 11.92 -5.26
CA GLU A 18 -0.53 11.60 -6.69
C GLU A 18 -1.76 10.93 -7.32
N GLY A 19 -2.70 10.42 -6.51
CA GLY A 19 -3.92 9.74 -6.97
C GLY A 19 -3.71 8.27 -7.31
N GLU A 20 -2.51 7.88 -7.74
CA GLU A 20 -2.08 6.49 -7.94
C GLU A 20 -0.63 6.29 -7.49
N TYR A 21 -0.29 5.10 -7.04
CA TYR A 21 1.04 4.73 -6.56
C TYR A 21 1.35 3.30 -6.95
N SER A 22 2.41 3.11 -7.72
CA SER A 22 2.93 1.80 -8.12
C SER A 22 4.38 1.68 -7.70
N ASP A 23 4.71 0.71 -6.84
CA ASP A 23 6.07 0.56 -6.33
C ASP A 23 6.37 -0.88 -5.87
N ALA A 24 7.66 -1.22 -5.80
CA ALA A 24 8.18 -2.52 -5.43
C ALA A 24 8.89 -2.42 -4.07
N ILE A 25 8.16 -2.72 -3.00
CA ILE A 25 8.65 -2.50 -1.64
C ILE A 25 9.39 -3.75 -1.16
N PRO A 26 10.67 -3.67 -0.76
CA PRO A 26 11.38 -4.81 -0.20
C PRO A 26 10.72 -5.27 1.11
N LEU A 27 10.63 -6.59 1.30
CA LEU A 27 10.09 -7.15 2.53
C LEU A 27 11.14 -7.05 3.65
N ASP A 28 10.76 -6.40 4.74
CA ASP A 28 11.53 -6.35 5.97
C ASP A 28 11.43 -7.69 6.71
N GLY A 29 12.58 -8.25 7.08
CA GLY A 29 12.68 -9.59 7.69
C GLY A 29 12.68 -10.77 6.72
N ALA A 30 12.59 -10.53 5.40
CA ALA A 30 12.70 -11.57 4.38
C ALA A 30 14.16 -11.77 3.92
N LYS A 31 14.59 -13.02 3.68
CA LYS A 31 15.90 -13.30 3.07
C LYS A 31 16.03 -12.70 1.67
N SER A 32 14.90 -12.60 0.94
CA SER A 32 14.78 -11.99 -0.37
C SER A 32 13.31 -11.87 -0.74
N GLY A 33 12.90 -10.78 -1.38
CA GLY A 33 11.55 -10.60 -1.90
C GLY A 33 11.12 -9.14 -1.87
N ALA A 34 10.32 -8.73 -2.85
CA ALA A 34 9.69 -7.41 -2.89
C ALA A 34 8.20 -7.58 -3.18
N LEU A 35 7.39 -6.75 -2.53
CA LEU A 35 5.95 -6.68 -2.74
C LEU A 35 5.66 -5.57 -3.76
N ASN A 36 5.21 -5.99 -4.94
CA ASN A 36 4.75 -5.05 -5.96
C ASN A 36 3.32 -4.64 -5.62
N LEU A 37 3.12 -3.35 -5.32
CA LEU A 37 1.84 -2.79 -4.96
C LEU A 37 1.43 -1.75 -5.99
N HIS A 38 0.18 -1.83 -6.43
CA HIS A 38 -0.49 -0.77 -7.17
C HIS A 38 -1.69 -0.32 -6.34
N LEU A 39 -1.64 0.92 -5.87
CA LEU A 39 -2.66 1.54 -5.04
C LEU A 39 -3.25 2.71 -5.81
N LYS A 40 -4.57 2.77 -5.87
CA LYS A 40 -5.30 3.87 -6.49
C LYS A 40 -6.20 4.53 -5.45
N TRP A 41 -6.05 5.84 -5.28
CA TRP A 41 -6.94 6.61 -4.43
C TRP A 41 -8.26 6.88 -5.15
N THR A 42 -9.37 6.49 -4.52
CA THR A 42 -10.72 6.72 -5.03
C THR A 42 -11.51 7.49 -3.97
N PRO A 43 -11.48 8.84 -3.97
CA PRO A 43 -12.22 9.62 -2.99
C PRO A 43 -13.71 9.41 -3.20
N GLN A 44 -14.40 8.88 -2.19
CA GLN A 44 -15.86 8.82 -2.18
C GLN A 44 -16.37 10.01 -1.36
N PRO A 45 -17.04 11.00 -1.98
CA PRO A 45 -17.66 12.08 -1.23
C PRO A 45 -18.79 11.50 -0.40
N ILE A 46 -18.64 11.49 0.92
CA ILE A 46 -19.71 11.14 1.85
C ILE A 46 -20.66 12.34 1.89
N TYR A 47 -21.69 12.31 1.04
CA TYR A 47 -22.82 13.23 1.17
C TYR A 47 -23.63 12.79 2.39
N ARG A 48 -23.67 13.63 3.43
CA ARG A 48 -24.70 13.51 4.48
C ARG A 48 -25.97 14.13 3.91
N ASP A 49 -26.93 13.28 3.53
CA ASP A 49 -28.31 13.70 3.29
C ASP A 49 -28.81 14.39 4.58
N SER A 50 -29.39 15.58 4.43
CA SER A 50 -29.80 16.46 5.55
C SER A 50 -31.13 16.04 6.16
#